data_AF-A0A1I4MJS2-F1
#
_entry.id   AF-A0A1I4MJS2-F1
#
_cell.length_a   1.000
_cell.length_b   1.000
_cell.length_c   1.000
_cell.angle_alpha   90.00
_cell.angle_beta   90.00
_cell.angle_gamma   90.00
#
_symmetry.space_group_name_H-M   'P 1'
#
loop_
_entity.id
_entity.type
_entity.pdbx_description
1 polymer ?
#
loop_
_entity_poly.entity_id
_entity_poly.type
_entity_poly.pdbx_seq_one_letter_code
_entity_poly.pdbx_strand_id
1 'polypeptide(L)'
;MRPALALAAILAAAGPAPAQVRPAPGWYCPVGGAGHPIGIDVPRRGSAGIDGMECHAVSYRHGKLRGARCFGNHSADAGSPYETDLHVRADGSLAHDGTTYRRYGGPMPCPEVVQ
;
A
#
# COMPACT_ATOMS: atom_id res chain seq x y z
N MET A 1 -35.59 -4.43 52.25
CA MET A 1 -35.08 -5.15 51.06
C MET A 1 -34.89 -4.15 49.93
N ARG A 2 -33.64 -3.89 49.52
CA ARG A 2 -33.29 -3.08 48.36
C ARG A 2 -32.08 -3.74 47.69
N PRO A 3 -32.25 -4.50 46.59
CA PRO A 3 -31.11 -4.88 45.77
C PRO A 3 -30.90 -3.77 44.75
N ALA A 4 -29.86 -2.95 44.92
CA ALA A 4 -29.49 -1.96 43.92
C ALA A 4 -28.08 -2.27 43.41
N LEU A 5 -28.08 -2.74 42.17
CA LEU A 5 -27.07 -2.60 41.12
C LEU A 5 -25.59 -2.75 41.51
N ALA A 6 -24.99 -3.84 41.01
CA ALA A 6 -23.59 -3.86 40.64
C ALA A 6 -23.47 -4.36 39.19
N LEU A 7 -23.73 -3.48 38.22
CA LEU A 7 -23.22 -3.61 36.86
C LEU A 7 -22.24 -2.45 36.66
N ALA A 8 -20.96 -2.69 36.89
CA ALA A 8 -19.92 -1.74 36.54
C ALA A 8 -18.70 -2.49 35.98
N ALA A 9 -18.17 -1.92 34.89
CA ALA A 9 -16.88 -2.17 34.28
C ALA A 9 -16.74 -3.38 33.33
N ILE A 10 -17.27 -3.22 32.10
CA ILE A 10 -16.66 -3.81 30.90
C ILE A 10 -16.51 -2.69 29.86
N LEU A 11 -15.46 -1.86 29.96
CA LEU A 11 -15.19 -0.82 28.96
C LEU A 11 -13.68 -0.54 28.74
N ALA A 12 -12.78 -1.38 29.24
CA ALA A 12 -11.34 -1.07 29.28
C ALA A 12 -10.45 -1.88 28.30
N ALA A 13 -10.96 -2.31 27.14
CA ALA A 13 -10.15 -3.05 26.16
C ALA A 13 -10.10 -2.42 24.75
N ALA A 14 -10.66 -1.23 24.55
CA ALA A 14 -10.44 -0.48 23.32
C ALA A 14 -9.11 0.27 23.41
N GLY A 15 -7.99 -0.46 23.33
CA GLY A 15 -6.69 0.14 23.08
C GLY A 15 -6.72 0.92 21.76
N PRO A 16 -5.88 1.96 21.59
CA PRO A 16 -5.80 2.68 20.33
C PRO A 16 -5.56 1.68 19.19
N ALA A 17 -6.44 1.71 18.18
CA ALA A 17 -6.25 0.89 16.99
C ALA A 17 -4.86 1.20 16.42
N PRO A 18 -4.06 0.18 16.05
CA PRO A 18 -2.73 0.42 15.50
C PRO A 18 -2.83 1.40 14.33
N ALA A 19 -2.06 2.48 14.40
CA ALA A 19 -1.99 3.45 13.33
C ALA A 19 -1.65 2.70 12.02
N GLN A 20 -2.53 2.84 11.04
CA GLN A 20 -2.41 2.13 9.78
C GLN A 20 -1.14 2.59 9.07
N VAL A 21 -0.18 1.68 8.91
CA VAL A 21 1.14 1.98 8.35
C VAL A 21 0.99 2.29 6.86
N ARG A 22 1.28 3.52 6.47
CA ARG A 22 1.32 3.96 5.08
C ARG A 22 2.72 3.69 4.50
N PRO A 23 2.84 3.24 3.22
CA PRO A 23 4.15 3.18 2.59
C PRO A 23 4.82 4.56 2.55
N ALA A 24 6.15 4.58 2.70
CA ALA A 24 6.91 5.81 2.48
C ALA A 24 6.89 6.18 0.99
N PRO A 25 6.89 7.47 0.62
CA PRO A 25 7.03 7.88 -0.77
C PRO A 25 8.33 7.36 -1.42
N GLY A 26 8.29 6.99 -2.69
CA GLY A 26 9.45 6.59 -3.48
C GLY A 26 9.20 5.41 -4.42
N TRP A 27 10.27 4.98 -5.09
CA TRP A 27 10.29 3.78 -5.90
C TRP A 27 10.63 2.56 -5.06
N TYR A 28 9.94 1.46 -5.33
CA TYR A 28 10.12 0.16 -4.71
C TYR A 28 10.42 -0.87 -5.80
N CYS A 29 11.60 -1.47 -5.72
CA CYS A 29 12.07 -2.46 -6.70
C CYS A 29 11.85 -3.88 -6.16
N PRO A 30 11.50 -4.85 -7.03
CA PRO A 30 11.34 -6.23 -6.62
C PRO A 30 12.68 -6.80 -6.12
N VAL A 31 12.64 -7.45 -4.96
CA VAL A 31 13.77 -8.23 -4.45
C VAL A 31 13.88 -9.49 -5.32
N GLY A 32 15.02 -9.69 -5.98
CA GLY A 32 15.19 -10.73 -6.99
C GLY A 32 15.12 -10.21 -8.44
N GLY A 33 14.87 -8.91 -8.65
CA GLY A 33 15.11 -8.20 -9.90
C GLY A 33 14.13 -8.44 -11.06
N ALA A 34 13.21 -9.41 -10.95
CA ALA A 34 12.16 -9.61 -11.93
C ALA A 34 10.87 -8.87 -11.52
N GLY A 35 10.28 -8.10 -12.44
CA GLY A 35 8.97 -7.44 -12.26
C GLY A 35 8.98 -5.93 -12.42
N HIS A 36 7.78 -5.34 -12.52
CA HIS A 36 7.61 -3.89 -12.62
C HIS A 36 7.83 -3.22 -11.25
N PRO A 37 8.48 -2.04 -11.20
CA PRO A 37 8.59 -1.28 -9.96
C PRO A 37 7.21 -0.83 -9.45
N ILE A 38 7.12 -0.67 -8.13
CA ILE A 38 5.99 0.04 -7.49
C ILE A 38 6.43 1.47 -7.17
N GLY A 39 5.68 2.46 -7.65
CA GLY A 39 5.86 3.86 -7.29
C GLY A 39 4.84 4.29 -6.24
N ILE A 40 5.27 4.90 -5.15
CA ILE A 40 4.39 5.47 -4.11
C ILE A 40 4.61 6.98 -4.07
N ASP A 41 3.55 7.77 -4.26
CA ASP A 41 3.61 9.24 -4.25
C ASP A 41 4.67 9.82 -5.22
N VAL A 42 5.01 9.09 -6.28
CA VAL A 42 5.93 9.49 -7.35
C VAL A 42 5.26 9.29 -8.71
N PRO A 43 5.33 10.27 -9.65
CA PRO A 43 5.94 11.59 -9.46
C PRO A 43 5.11 12.55 -8.59
N ARG A 44 3.90 12.16 -8.17
CA ARG A 44 2.93 13.07 -7.52
C ARG A 44 2.42 12.50 -6.20
N ARG A 45 2.22 13.36 -5.19
CA ARG A 45 1.53 12.93 -3.95
C ARG A 45 0.11 12.44 -4.24
N GLY A 46 -0.28 11.35 -3.59
CA GLY A 46 -1.59 10.71 -3.77
C GLY A 46 -1.69 9.87 -5.04
N SER A 47 -0.57 9.54 -5.70
CA SER A 47 -0.51 8.59 -6.80
C SER A 47 0.21 7.30 -6.40
N ALA A 48 0.00 6.26 -7.20
CA ALA A 48 0.82 5.06 -7.17
C ALA A 48 0.98 4.51 -8.58
N GLY A 49 2.18 4.01 -8.90
CA GLY A 49 2.41 3.17 -10.07
C GLY A 49 2.48 1.71 -9.60
N ILE A 50 1.61 0.84 -10.11
CA ILE A 50 1.56 -0.57 -9.71
C ILE A 50 0.91 -1.38 -10.84
N ASP A 51 1.33 -2.62 -11.06
CA ASP A 51 0.78 -3.50 -12.10
C ASP A 51 0.77 -2.91 -13.52
N GLY A 52 1.74 -2.03 -13.81
CA GLY A 52 1.81 -1.31 -15.09
C GLY A 52 0.73 -0.24 -15.26
N MET A 53 0.04 0.15 -14.19
CA MET A 53 -0.98 1.20 -14.17
C MET A 53 -0.50 2.43 -13.41
N GLU A 54 -1.01 3.60 -13.80
CA GLU A 54 -0.91 4.84 -13.06
C GLU A 54 -2.21 5.13 -12.30
N CYS A 55 -2.15 5.05 -10.97
CA CYS A 55 -3.27 5.27 -10.07
C CYS A 55 -3.24 6.66 -9.40
N HIS A 56 -4.42 7.20 -9.13
CA HIS A 56 -4.63 8.49 -8.50
C HIS A 56 -5.65 8.44 -7.36
N ALA A 57 -5.55 9.44 -6.47
CA ALA A 57 -6.36 9.53 -5.25
C ALA A 57 -6.25 8.23 -4.45
N VAL A 58 -5.01 7.80 -4.26
CA VAL A 58 -4.68 6.51 -3.67
C VAL A 58 -4.85 6.55 -2.16
N SER A 59 -5.45 5.50 -1.62
CA SER A 59 -5.56 5.24 -0.18
C SER A 59 -5.01 3.85 0.15
N TYR A 60 -4.50 3.71 1.37
CA TYR A 60 -3.88 2.47 1.86
C TYR A 60 -4.60 2.04 3.12
N ARG A 61 -5.36 0.95 3.06
CA ARG A 61 -6.09 0.42 4.22
C ARG A 61 -6.07 -1.10 4.26
N HIS A 62 -5.87 -1.66 5.45
CA HIS A 62 -5.91 -3.10 5.73
C HIS A 62 -5.07 -3.96 4.76
N GLY A 63 -3.85 -3.50 4.45
CA GLY A 63 -2.96 -4.21 3.52
C GLY A 63 -3.43 -4.16 2.07
N LYS A 64 -4.25 -3.17 1.71
CA LYS A 64 -4.70 -2.93 0.34
C LYS A 64 -4.35 -1.53 -0.11
N LEU A 65 -4.07 -1.41 -1.39
CA LEU A 65 -4.05 -0.16 -2.13
C LEU A 65 -5.39 -0.01 -2.86
N ARG A 66 -6.00 1.16 -2.75
CA ARG A 66 -7.17 1.53 -3.56
C ARG A 66 -6.90 2.85 -4.28
N GLY A 67 -6.92 2.82 -5.61
CA GLY A 67 -6.93 4.01 -6.46
C GLY A 67 -8.35 4.32 -6.93
N ALA A 68 -8.76 5.60 -6.84
CA ALA A 68 -10.09 6.00 -7.32
C ALA A 68 -10.16 6.09 -8.85
N ARG A 69 -9.01 6.36 -9.49
CA ARG A 69 -8.84 6.40 -10.95
C ARG A 69 -7.47 5.84 -11.27
N CYS A 70 -7.43 4.76 -12.03
CA CYS A 70 -6.21 4.12 -12.49
C CYS A 70 -6.26 3.93 -13.99
N PHE A 71 -5.16 4.26 -14.65
CA PHE A 71 -5.01 4.21 -16.10
C PHE A 71 -4.01 3.12 -16.45
N GLY A 72 -4.41 2.21 -17.32
CA GLY A 72 -3.50 1.29 -17.99
C GLY A 72 -2.80 1.94 -19.19
N ASN A 73 -2.13 1.13 -19.99
CA ASN A 73 -1.35 1.59 -21.14
C ASN A 73 -2.18 1.83 -22.41
N HIS A 74 -3.48 2.13 -22.29
CA HIS A 74 -4.36 2.35 -23.43
C HIS A 74 -4.70 3.83 -23.58
N SER A 75 -4.49 4.39 -24.77
CA SER A 75 -4.66 5.84 -25.04
C SER A 75 -6.09 6.35 -24.88
N ALA A 76 -7.08 5.47 -24.88
CA ALA A 76 -8.49 5.78 -24.65
C ALA A 76 -8.99 5.40 -23.25
N ASP A 77 -8.09 5.03 -22.32
CA ASP A 77 -8.49 4.70 -20.96
C ASP A 77 -8.98 5.95 -20.20
N ALA A 78 -10.26 5.96 -19.83
CA ALA A 78 -10.87 7.03 -19.05
C ALA A 78 -10.54 6.95 -17.54
N GLY A 79 -9.85 5.88 -17.13
CA GLY A 79 -9.48 5.58 -15.77
C GLY A 79 -10.62 4.90 -15.02
N SER A 80 -10.32 3.77 -14.38
CA SER A 80 -11.28 3.04 -13.55
C SER A 80 -10.81 2.93 -12.10
N PRO A 81 -11.71 2.81 -11.12
CA PRO A 81 -11.31 2.43 -9.77
C PRO A 81 -10.61 1.07 -9.79
N TYR A 82 -9.55 0.95 -9.00
CA TYR A 82 -8.77 -0.27 -8.88
C TYR A 82 -8.37 -0.49 -7.42
N GLU A 83 -8.41 -1.75 -7.00
CA GLU A 83 -7.99 -2.17 -5.66
C GLU A 83 -7.15 -3.44 -5.78
N THR A 84 -6.05 -3.47 -5.05
CA THR A 84 -5.13 -4.61 -5.01
C THR A 84 -4.52 -4.78 -3.63
N ASP A 85 -3.92 -5.93 -3.35
CA ASP A 85 -3.16 -6.13 -2.13
C ASP A 85 -1.89 -5.28 -2.15
N LEU A 86 -1.54 -4.68 -1.02
CA LEU A 86 -0.28 -4.02 -0.81
C LEU A 86 -0.01 -3.94 0.69
N HIS A 87 0.79 -4.87 1.18
CA HIS A 87 1.11 -4.98 2.59
C HIS A 87 2.41 -4.25 2.89
N VAL A 88 2.36 -3.28 3.81
CA VAL A 88 3.57 -2.68 4.37
C VAL A 88 4.08 -3.56 5.50
N ARG A 89 5.32 -4.06 5.37
CA ARG A 89 5.97 -4.85 6.42
C ARG A 89 6.64 -3.94 7.45
N ALA A 90 6.99 -4.52 8.59
CA ALA A 90 7.62 -3.80 9.71
C ALA A 90 8.97 -3.16 9.34
N ASP A 91 9.69 -3.73 8.38
CA ASP A 91 10.96 -3.20 7.86
C ASP A 91 10.77 -2.12 6.77
N GLY A 92 9.52 -1.75 6.46
CA GLY A 92 9.17 -0.78 5.43
C GLY A 92 9.18 -1.33 4.00
N SER A 93 9.48 -2.63 3.81
CA SER A 93 9.29 -3.31 2.52
C SER A 93 7.80 -3.47 2.21
N LEU A 94 7.48 -3.67 0.94
CA LEU A 94 6.12 -3.94 0.48
C LEU A 94 6.01 -5.41 0.07
N ALA A 95 4.88 -6.04 0.40
CA ALA A 95 4.47 -7.30 -0.19
C ALA A 95 3.28 -7.05 -1.12
N HIS A 96 3.37 -7.57 -2.34
CA HIS A 96 2.32 -7.48 -3.33
C HIS A 96 2.46 -8.65 -4.31
N ASP A 97 1.36 -9.37 -4.56
CA ASP A 97 1.31 -10.55 -5.43
C ASP A 97 2.44 -11.57 -5.15
N GLY A 98 2.63 -11.90 -3.87
CA GLY A 98 3.69 -12.80 -3.41
C GLY A 98 5.13 -12.26 -3.51
N THR A 99 5.33 -11.11 -4.15
CA THR A 99 6.64 -10.50 -4.37
C THR A 99 6.97 -9.51 -3.26
N THR A 100 8.24 -9.49 -2.86
CA THR A 100 8.76 -8.49 -1.92
C THR A 100 9.40 -7.36 -2.68
N TYR A 101 9.02 -6.12 -2.36
CA TYR A 101 9.60 -4.92 -2.94
C TYR A 101 10.30 -4.10 -1.87
N ARG A 102 11.51 -3.63 -2.18
CA ARG A 102 12.31 -2.79 -1.28
C ARG A 102 12.45 -1.40 -1.87
N ARG A 103 12.32 -0.40 -0.99
CA ARG A 103 12.52 1.00 -1.39
C ARG A 103 13.91 1.16 -1.99
N TYR A 104 14.00 1.80 -3.15
CA TYR A 104 15.20 1.95 -3.92
C TYR A 104 15.50 3.44 -4.13
N GLY A 105 16.70 3.85 -3.76
CA GLY A 105 17.17 5.24 -3.87
C GLY A 105 18.17 5.48 -5.00
N GLY A 106 18.45 4.47 -5.83
CA GLY A 106 19.36 4.57 -6.97
C GLY A 106 18.67 5.05 -8.26
N PRO A 107 19.41 5.11 -9.38
CA PRO A 107 18.84 5.46 -10.67
C PRO A 107 17.92 4.35 -11.18
N MET A 108 16.78 4.75 -11.77
CA MET A 108 15.90 3.83 -12.50
C MET A 108 16.51 3.50 -13.88
N PRO A 109 16.24 2.30 -14.47
CA PRO A 109 15.32 1.25 -14.01
C PRO A 109 15.81 0.51 -12.77
N CYS A 110 14.93 -0.31 -12.18
CA CYS A 110 15.33 -1.19 -11.08
C CYS A 110 16.48 -2.11 -11.51
N PRO A 111 17.38 -2.48 -10.58
CA PRO A 111 18.41 -3.46 -10.88
C PRO A 111 17.78 -4.80 -11.27
N GLU A 112 18.12 -5.29 -12.45
CA GLU A 112 17.82 -6.66 -12.85
C GLU A 112 18.83 -7.59 -12.17
N VAL A 113 18.36 -8.71 -11.61
CA VAL A 113 19.25 -9.78 -11.19
C VAL A 113 19.45 -10.66 -12.42
N VAL A 114 20.60 -10.49 -13.08
CA VAL A 114 21.03 -11.44 -14.12
C VAL A 114 21.39 -12.74 -13.39
N GLN A 115 20.59 -13.78 -13.60
CA GLN A 115 20.91 -15.13 -13.14
C GLN A 115 21.95 -15.78 -14.05
#